data_AF-K3WXA5-F1
#
_entry.id   AF-K3WXA5-F1
#
_cell.length_a   1.000
_cell.length_b   1.000
_cell.length_c   1.000
_cell.angle_alpha   90.00
_cell.angle_beta   90.00
_cell.angle_gamma   90.00
#
_symmetry.space_group_name_H-M   'P 1'
#
loop_
_entity.id
_entity.type
_entity.pdbx_description
1 polymer ?
#
loop_
_entity_poly.entity_id
_entity_poly.type
_entity_poly.pdbx_seq_one_letter_code
_entity_poly.pdbx_strand_id
1 'polypeptide(L)'
;MMMKAPSREVRFTAAQQAVVTLEKIRVQGTFMVVNVLLLLLILYTSYRFPSKYMRVTGECESNWLALDSKQGSHEIICCDAKNGFHGVPCYKGMDLTHVLSSTQGAWVIPMTALVFNYVAMILGPNASLPRVRVLVRRALLYLFLMLMRTFVLYVGLNEIERRLVRVFVGDHDHSCWYAPLRRNKRCLPHFDHSDHVVLLISHYLAISIFEWFALSIESPMRTVKKIVLQCWILLIAFIATYTLFFTASFFHSAMENIVALLVAQVCIMLPLYLLSQDRFAKVKALQLKYFVLPPVDGLKAE
;
A
#
# COMPACT_ATOMS: atom_id res chain seq x y z
N MET A 1 40.23 -5.94 -23.57
CA MET A 1 38.83 -5.66 -23.16
C MET A 1 38.71 -4.15 -22.93
N MET A 2 38.38 -3.37 -23.97
CA MET A 2 38.34 -1.91 -23.88
C MET A 2 37.12 -1.46 -23.09
N MET A 3 37.35 -0.80 -21.95
CA MET A 3 36.33 -0.07 -21.21
C MET A 3 35.80 1.06 -22.09
N LYS A 4 34.53 0.92 -22.51
CA LYS A 4 33.78 1.94 -23.25
C LYS A 4 33.78 3.23 -22.40
N ALA A 5 34.16 4.34 -23.02
CA ALA A 5 34.18 5.68 -22.43
C ALA A 5 32.88 6.01 -21.67
N PRO A 6 32.93 6.85 -20.62
CA PRO A 6 31.74 7.25 -19.85
C PRO A 6 30.69 7.80 -20.80
N SER A 7 29.51 7.18 -20.80
CA SER A 7 28.39 7.59 -21.63
C SER A 7 28.09 9.07 -21.37
N ARG A 8 28.24 9.89 -22.42
CA ARG A 8 27.79 11.29 -22.45
C ARG A 8 26.43 11.38 -21.77
N GLU A 9 26.30 12.24 -20.75
CA GLU A 9 25.01 12.46 -20.09
C GLU A 9 23.99 12.84 -21.16
N VAL A 10 23.01 11.96 -21.39
CA VAL A 10 21.92 12.20 -22.33
C VAL A 10 21.09 13.33 -21.73
N ARG A 11 21.30 14.56 -22.23
CA ARG A 11 20.49 15.71 -21.87
C ARG A 11 19.11 15.54 -22.50
N PHE A 12 18.07 15.68 -21.70
CA PHE A 12 16.70 15.67 -22.19
C PHE A 12 16.50 16.79 -23.21
N THR A 13 15.70 16.53 -24.26
CA THR A 13 15.24 17.59 -25.15
C THR A 13 14.30 18.54 -24.38
N ALA A 14 14.11 19.77 -24.88
CA ALA A 14 13.19 20.73 -24.24
C ALA A 14 11.77 20.17 -24.12
N ALA A 15 11.31 19.40 -25.12
CA ALA A 15 10.02 18.71 -25.09
C ALA A 15 9.96 17.62 -24.01
N GLN A 16 11.00 16.79 -23.89
CA GLN A 16 11.08 15.77 -22.84
C GLN A 16 11.09 16.39 -21.44
N GLN A 17 11.81 17.51 -21.27
CA GLN A 17 11.86 18.24 -20.00
C GLN A 17 10.50 18.87 -19.66
N ALA A 18 9.77 19.38 -20.67
CA ALA A 18 8.41 19.89 -20.48
C ALA A 18 7.45 18.79 -20.02
N VAL A 19 7.49 17.60 -20.64
CA VAL A 19 6.68 16.44 -20.23
C VAL A 19 6.97 16.04 -18.78
N VAL A 20 8.26 15.90 -18.42
CA VAL A 20 8.66 15.56 -17.05
C VAL A 20 8.18 16.61 -16.05
N THR A 21 8.28 17.90 -16.40
CA THR A 21 7.84 18.99 -15.53
C THR A 21 6.32 18.97 -15.32
N LEU A 22 5.56 18.76 -16.38
CA LEU A 22 4.10 18.67 -16.32
C LEU A 22 3.66 17.48 -15.44
N GLU A 23 4.27 16.32 -15.64
CA GLU A 23 3.93 15.12 -14.87
C GLU A 23 4.37 15.23 -13.40
N LYS A 24 5.46 15.95 -13.09
CA LYS A 24 5.82 16.30 -11.70
C LYS A 24 4.76 17.16 -11.02
N ILE A 25 4.19 18.14 -11.72
CA ILE A 25 3.10 18.97 -11.18
C ILE A 25 1.83 18.12 -10.99
N ARG A 26 1.49 17.29 -11.98
CA ARG A 26 0.32 16.42 -11.91
C ARG A 26 0.42 15.42 -10.76
N VAL A 27 1.56 14.74 -10.61
CA VAL A 27 1.74 13.76 -9.53
C VAL A 27 1.73 14.44 -8.16
N GLN A 28 2.25 15.67 -8.04
CA GLN A 28 2.11 16.45 -6.81
C GLN A 28 0.64 16.65 -6.43
N GLY A 29 -0.20 17.06 -7.39
CA GLY A 29 -1.64 17.16 -7.19
C GLY A 29 -2.27 15.83 -6.80
N THR A 30 -1.89 14.73 -7.47
CA THR A 30 -2.38 13.38 -7.15
C THR A 30 -2.02 12.95 -5.73
N PHE A 31 -0.77 13.13 -5.29
CA PHE A 31 -0.36 12.81 -3.92
C PHE A 31 -1.15 13.62 -2.89
N MET A 32 -1.35 14.92 -3.12
CA MET A 32 -2.16 15.76 -2.22
C MET A 32 -3.60 15.26 -2.15
N VAL A 33 -4.25 15.05 -3.30
CA VAL A 33 -5.64 14.57 -3.35
C VAL A 33 -5.79 13.23 -2.66
N VAL A 34 -4.92 12.26 -2.95
CA VAL A 34 -4.98 10.94 -2.31
C VAL A 34 -4.79 11.07 -0.79
N ASN A 35 -3.84 11.87 -0.33
CA ASN A 35 -3.60 12.03 1.11
C ASN A 35 -4.77 12.71 1.84
N VAL A 36 -5.39 13.72 1.21
CA VAL A 36 -6.62 14.33 1.73
C VAL A 36 -7.76 13.31 1.78
N LEU A 37 -7.96 12.53 0.71
CA LEU A 37 -8.99 11.50 0.67
C LEU A 37 -8.76 10.40 1.70
N LEU A 38 -7.50 9.98 1.92
CA LEU A 38 -7.15 9.01 2.95
C LEU A 38 -7.43 9.55 4.36
N LEU A 39 -7.08 10.82 4.62
CA LEU A 39 -7.39 11.45 5.90
C LEU A 39 -8.91 11.52 6.12
N LEU A 40 -9.67 11.97 5.14
CA LEU A 40 -11.13 12.04 5.21
C LEU A 40 -11.75 10.65 5.41
N LEU A 41 -11.24 9.63 4.71
CA LEU A 41 -11.67 8.25 4.86
C LEU A 41 -11.46 7.78 6.31
N ILE A 42 -10.25 7.93 6.84
CA ILE A 42 -9.91 7.51 8.21
C ILE A 42 -10.72 8.26 9.26
N LEU A 43 -10.90 9.58 9.11
CA LEU A 43 -11.73 10.36 10.02
C LEU A 43 -13.20 9.94 9.95
N TYR A 44 -13.72 9.73 8.74
CA TYR A 44 -15.09 9.27 8.53
C TYR A 44 -15.33 7.90 9.15
N THR A 45 -14.48 6.91 8.89
CA THR A 45 -14.64 5.56 9.43
C THR A 45 -14.49 5.55 10.95
N SER A 46 -13.52 6.30 11.48
CA SER A 46 -13.31 6.44 12.92
C SER A 46 -14.48 7.09 13.65
N TYR A 47 -15.16 8.05 13.02
CA TYR A 47 -16.34 8.70 13.57
C TYR A 47 -17.60 7.83 13.44
N ARG A 48 -17.80 7.21 12.27
CA ARG A 48 -19.03 6.49 11.95
C ARG A 48 -19.09 5.08 12.53
N PHE A 49 -17.93 4.44 12.73
CA PHE A 49 -17.79 3.06 13.19
C PHE A 49 -16.78 2.98 14.36
N PRO A 50 -17.18 3.40 15.57
CA PRO A 50 -16.26 3.44 16.71
C PRO A 50 -15.97 2.05 17.31
N SER A 51 -16.82 1.06 17.06
CA SER A 51 -16.72 -0.28 17.64
C SER A 51 -15.72 -1.14 16.86
N LYS A 52 -14.74 -1.70 17.58
CA LYS A 52 -13.75 -2.64 17.05
C LYS A 52 -14.26 -4.08 17.22
N TYR A 53 -14.09 -4.87 16.17
CA TYR A 53 -14.50 -6.27 16.12
C TYR A 53 -13.28 -7.18 16.09
N MET A 54 -13.40 -8.33 16.74
CA MET A 54 -12.36 -9.36 16.77
C MET A 54 -12.90 -10.71 16.35
N ARG A 55 -12.05 -11.50 15.68
CA ARG A 55 -12.40 -12.85 15.25
C ARG A 55 -12.38 -13.82 16.44
N VAL A 56 -13.43 -14.62 16.55
CA VAL A 56 -13.63 -15.66 17.58
C VAL A 56 -13.87 -17.03 16.93
N THR A 57 -13.73 -18.09 17.72
CA THR A 57 -14.16 -19.44 17.35
C THR A 57 -15.67 -19.55 17.52
N GLY A 58 -16.35 -20.18 16.56
CA GLY A 58 -17.79 -20.39 16.58
C GLY A 58 -18.21 -21.33 15.45
N GLU A 59 -19.52 -21.44 15.24
CA GLU A 59 -20.12 -22.42 14.32
C GLU A 59 -20.01 -22.03 12.84
N CYS A 60 -19.80 -20.73 12.55
CA CYS A 60 -19.68 -20.23 11.18
C CYS A 60 -18.25 -20.21 10.66
N GLU A 61 -18.08 -20.00 9.35
CA GLU A 61 -16.75 -19.83 8.72
C GLU A 61 -15.98 -18.61 9.29
N SER A 62 -16.70 -17.54 9.59
CA SER A 62 -16.14 -16.30 10.13
C SER A 62 -17.04 -15.75 11.24
N ASN A 63 -16.60 -15.91 12.50
CA ASN A 63 -17.32 -15.46 13.67
C ASN A 63 -16.63 -14.23 14.27
N TRP A 64 -17.41 -13.21 14.62
CA TRP A 64 -16.91 -11.93 15.11
C TRP A 64 -17.59 -11.52 16.40
N LEU A 65 -16.83 -10.83 17.24
CA LEU A 65 -17.29 -10.29 18.50
C LEU A 65 -16.92 -8.80 18.58
N ALA A 66 -17.88 -7.96 18.95
CA ALA A 66 -17.63 -6.55 19.22
C ALA A 66 -16.92 -6.39 20.57
N LEU A 67 -15.79 -5.67 20.61
CA LEU A 67 -14.95 -5.54 21.82
C LEU A 67 -15.60 -4.70 22.93
N ASP A 68 -16.57 -3.86 22.59
CA ASP A 68 -17.39 -3.07 23.50
C ASP A 68 -18.56 -3.86 24.12
N SER A 69 -18.77 -5.11 23.69
CA SER A 69 -19.80 -5.98 24.28
C SER A 69 -19.44 -6.44 25.70
N LYS A 70 -20.45 -6.57 26.57
CA LYS A 70 -20.29 -7.06 27.94
C LYS A 70 -20.39 -8.58 27.99
N GLN A 71 -19.68 -9.22 28.93
CA GLN A 71 -19.57 -10.68 29.09
C GLN A 71 -20.93 -11.42 29.14
N GLY A 72 -22.02 -10.77 29.59
CA GLY A 72 -23.36 -11.36 29.68
C GLY A 72 -24.35 -10.98 28.57
N SER A 73 -23.98 -10.10 27.64
CA SER A 73 -24.86 -9.62 26.57
C SER A 73 -24.17 -9.66 25.20
N HIS A 74 -23.24 -10.60 25.03
CA HIS A 74 -22.43 -10.70 23.83
C HIS A 74 -23.17 -11.48 22.75
N GLU A 75 -23.26 -10.91 21.56
CA GLU A 75 -23.78 -11.57 20.38
C GLU A 75 -22.59 -11.91 19.47
N ILE A 76 -22.40 -13.21 19.18
CA ILE A 76 -21.40 -13.63 18.21
C ILE A 76 -22.01 -13.44 16.83
N ILE A 77 -21.41 -12.56 16.05
CA ILE A 77 -21.86 -12.23 14.71
C ILE A 77 -21.26 -13.24 13.73
N CYS A 78 -22.14 -13.97 13.04
CA CYS A 78 -21.79 -14.92 12.00
C CYS A 78 -21.73 -14.20 10.64
N CYS A 79 -20.57 -14.22 10.00
CA CYS A 79 -20.42 -13.78 8.61
C CYS A 79 -20.18 -15.01 7.72
N ASP A 80 -21.20 -15.46 7.00
CA ASP A 80 -21.06 -16.49 5.97
C ASP A 80 -21.92 -16.17 4.74
N ALA A 81 -21.63 -16.88 3.64
CA ALA A 81 -22.38 -16.70 2.40
C ALA A 81 -23.86 -17.17 2.50
N LYS A 82 -24.18 -18.04 3.48
CA LYS A 82 -25.50 -18.67 3.63
C LYS A 82 -26.48 -17.81 4.43
N ASN A 83 -26.05 -17.24 5.55
CA ASN A 83 -26.85 -16.33 6.38
C ASN A 83 -26.77 -14.87 5.87
N GLY A 84 -25.88 -14.63 4.90
CA GLY A 84 -25.72 -13.36 4.21
C GLY A 84 -24.85 -12.37 4.99
N PHE A 85 -24.31 -11.38 4.30
CA PHE A 85 -23.53 -10.30 4.90
C PHE A 85 -24.45 -9.22 5.50
N HIS A 86 -25.45 -9.65 6.28
CA HIS A 86 -26.46 -8.77 6.88
C HIS A 86 -26.02 -8.34 8.28
N GLY A 87 -25.22 -7.28 8.35
CA GLY A 87 -24.81 -6.68 9.62
C GLY A 87 -23.33 -6.39 9.69
N VAL A 88 -22.94 -5.51 10.60
CA VAL A 88 -21.53 -5.22 10.89
C VAL A 88 -20.94 -6.38 11.70
N PRO A 89 -19.70 -6.84 11.46
CA PRO A 89 -18.70 -6.31 10.52
C PRO A 89 -18.70 -7.03 9.16
N CYS A 90 -19.77 -7.74 8.81
CA CYS A 90 -19.84 -8.55 7.59
C CYS A 90 -19.96 -7.65 6.34
N TYR A 91 -19.10 -7.87 5.35
CA TYR A 91 -19.13 -7.16 4.07
C TYR A 91 -18.81 -8.07 2.89
N LYS A 92 -19.34 -7.73 1.72
CA LYS A 92 -19.12 -8.50 0.49
C LYS A 92 -17.63 -8.51 0.13
N GLY A 93 -17.09 -9.68 -0.17
CA GLY A 93 -15.66 -9.81 -0.50
C GLY A 93 -14.73 -9.75 0.71
N MET A 94 -15.22 -9.97 1.94
CA MET A 94 -14.37 -10.17 3.13
C MET A 94 -13.31 -11.25 2.92
N ASP A 95 -13.61 -12.30 2.13
CA ASP A 95 -12.64 -13.34 1.79
C ASP A 95 -11.47 -12.80 0.94
N LEU A 96 -11.74 -11.81 0.08
CA LEU A 96 -10.71 -11.15 -0.71
C LEU A 96 -9.75 -10.39 0.19
N THR A 97 -10.24 -9.79 1.28
CA THR A 97 -9.38 -9.12 2.28
C THR A 97 -8.35 -10.08 2.84
N HIS A 98 -8.72 -11.33 3.14
CA HIS A 98 -7.76 -12.33 3.62
C HIS A 98 -6.66 -12.63 2.59
N VAL A 99 -7.00 -12.64 1.30
CA VAL A 99 -6.01 -12.80 0.22
C VAL A 99 -5.10 -11.57 0.12
N LEU A 100 -5.66 -10.36 0.14
CA LEU A 100 -4.91 -9.10 0.04
C LEU A 100 -4.01 -8.84 1.25
N SER A 101 -4.46 -9.23 2.45
CA SER A 101 -3.67 -9.13 3.68
C SER A 101 -2.70 -10.30 3.87
N SER A 102 -2.84 -11.39 3.11
CA SER A 102 -1.90 -12.51 3.17
C SER A 102 -0.51 -12.08 2.72
N THR A 103 0.54 -12.65 3.31
CA THR A 103 1.93 -12.37 2.90
C THR A 103 2.14 -12.61 1.41
N GLN A 104 1.52 -13.63 0.82
CA GLN A 104 1.68 -13.91 -0.61
C GLN A 104 0.97 -12.86 -1.46
N GLY A 105 -0.30 -12.55 -1.16
CA GLY A 105 -1.07 -11.56 -1.92
C GLY A 105 -0.51 -10.14 -1.79
N ALA A 106 -0.15 -9.74 -0.56
CA ALA A 106 0.41 -8.42 -0.26
C ALA A 106 1.74 -8.15 -0.96
N TRP A 107 2.50 -9.19 -1.31
CA TRP A 107 3.80 -9.08 -1.98
C TRP A 107 3.70 -9.17 -3.50
N VAL A 108 2.78 -9.99 -4.01
CA VAL A 108 2.67 -10.25 -5.45
C VAL A 108 1.76 -9.24 -6.14
N ILE A 109 0.57 -8.98 -5.59
CA ILE A 109 -0.49 -8.20 -6.28
C ILE A 109 -0.02 -6.79 -6.63
N PRO A 110 0.58 -5.99 -5.73
CA PRO A 110 1.03 -4.64 -6.08
C PRO A 110 2.11 -4.59 -7.16
N MET A 111 2.89 -5.67 -7.30
CA MET A 111 3.99 -5.76 -8.26
C MET A 111 3.51 -6.15 -9.66
N THR A 112 2.29 -6.66 -9.80
CA THR A 112 1.77 -7.20 -11.07
C THR A 112 1.80 -6.20 -12.21
N ALA A 113 1.48 -4.92 -11.97
CA ALA A 113 1.56 -3.88 -13.00
C ALA A 113 2.99 -3.72 -13.56
N LEU A 114 3.99 -3.72 -12.67
CA LEU A 114 5.39 -3.65 -13.05
C LEU A 114 5.84 -4.92 -13.78
N VAL A 115 5.44 -6.09 -13.29
CA VAL A 115 5.75 -7.39 -13.91
C VAL A 115 5.17 -7.46 -15.33
N PHE A 116 3.91 -7.07 -15.52
CA PHE A 116 3.30 -7.02 -16.85
C PHE A 116 4.00 -6.00 -17.76
N ASN A 117 4.38 -4.84 -17.23
CA ASN A 117 5.13 -3.84 -17.98
C ASN A 117 6.52 -4.38 -18.40
N TYR A 118 7.19 -5.10 -17.51
CA TYR A 118 8.49 -5.74 -17.74
C TYR A 118 8.42 -6.86 -18.79
N VAL A 119 7.46 -7.77 -18.66
CA VAL A 119 7.24 -8.86 -19.63
C VAL A 119 6.90 -8.29 -21.00
N ALA A 120 5.98 -7.33 -21.08
CA ALA A 120 5.64 -6.66 -22.33
C ALA A 120 6.81 -5.90 -22.97
N MET A 121 7.77 -5.45 -22.17
CA MET A 121 8.97 -4.77 -22.67
C MET A 121 10.01 -5.75 -23.21
N ILE A 122 10.24 -6.89 -22.53
CA ILE A 122 11.19 -7.92 -22.98
C ILE A 122 10.70 -8.63 -24.24
N LEU A 123 9.40 -8.95 -24.29
CA LEU A 123 8.80 -9.60 -25.46
C LEU A 123 8.53 -8.63 -26.62
N GLY A 124 8.68 -7.33 -26.38
CA GLY A 124 8.45 -6.29 -27.38
C GLY A 124 9.65 -6.10 -28.32
N PRO A 125 9.44 -5.50 -29.50
CA PRO A 125 10.49 -5.29 -30.51
C PRO A 125 11.61 -4.33 -30.05
N ASN A 126 11.36 -3.53 -29.00
CA ASN A 126 12.25 -2.48 -28.53
C ASN A 126 12.93 -2.81 -27.19
N ALA A 127 13.29 -4.07 -26.99
CA ALA A 127 14.01 -4.53 -25.79
C ALA A 127 15.41 -3.91 -25.76
N SER A 128 15.75 -3.21 -24.67
CA SER A 128 17.08 -2.63 -24.49
C SER A 128 17.54 -2.70 -23.04
N LEU A 129 18.85 -2.93 -22.83
CA LEU A 129 19.45 -3.03 -21.50
C LEU A 129 19.22 -1.81 -20.60
N PRO A 130 19.24 -0.55 -21.11
CA PRO A 130 18.92 0.61 -20.28
C PRO A 130 17.48 0.57 -19.74
N ARG A 131 16.52 0.11 -20.56
CA ARG A 131 15.12 -0.03 -20.15
C ARG A 131 14.93 -1.08 -19.08
N VAL A 132 15.55 -2.25 -19.27
CA VAL A 132 15.60 -3.33 -18.26
C VAL A 132 16.15 -2.80 -16.94
N ARG A 133 17.26 -2.05 -16.97
CA ARG A 133 17.90 -1.52 -15.76
C ARG A 133 17.00 -0.60 -14.95
N VAL A 134 16.24 0.28 -15.61
CA VAL A 134 15.30 1.19 -14.92
C VAL A 134 14.16 0.42 -14.26
N LEU A 135 13.57 -0.55 -14.97
CA LEU A 135 12.50 -1.39 -14.40
C LEU A 135 13.00 -2.26 -13.24
N VAL A 136 14.21 -2.81 -13.33
CA VAL A 136 14.83 -3.55 -12.22
C VAL A 136 15.05 -2.63 -11.02
N ARG A 137 15.53 -1.40 -11.22
CA ARG A 137 15.71 -0.43 -10.12
C ARG A 137 14.38 -0.02 -9.50
N ARG A 138 13.32 0.10 -10.30
CA ARG A 138 11.96 0.33 -9.80
C ARG A 138 11.46 -0.88 -9.01
N ALA A 139 11.70 -2.10 -9.48
CA ALA A 139 11.36 -3.32 -8.74
C ALA A 139 12.10 -3.38 -7.40
N LEU A 140 13.39 -3.03 -7.38
CA LEU A 140 14.18 -2.96 -6.15
C LEU A 140 13.69 -1.87 -5.20
N LEU A 141 13.24 -0.72 -5.72
CA LEU A 141 12.60 0.32 -4.91
C LEU A 141 11.33 -0.21 -4.24
N TYR A 142 10.44 -0.84 -4.99
CA TYR A 142 9.21 -1.41 -4.45
C TYR A 142 9.49 -2.52 -3.44
N LEU A 143 10.42 -3.42 -3.77
CA LEU A 143 10.88 -4.46 -2.85
C LEU A 143 11.43 -3.85 -1.56
N PHE A 144 12.24 -2.78 -1.67
CA PHE A 144 12.73 -2.06 -0.51
C PHE A 144 11.59 -1.47 0.32
N LEU A 145 10.60 -0.82 -0.29
CA LEU A 145 9.43 -0.29 0.43
C LEU A 145 8.66 -1.40 1.17
N MET A 146 8.47 -2.54 0.53
CA MET A 146 7.77 -3.70 1.11
C MET A 146 8.56 -4.35 2.25
N LEU A 147 9.88 -4.44 2.11
CA LEU A 147 10.80 -4.88 3.16
C LEU A 147 10.79 -3.91 4.34
N MET A 148 10.83 -2.60 4.06
CA MET A 148 10.80 -1.55 5.08
C MET A 148 9.51 -1.65 5.90
N ARG A 149 8.36 -1.81 5.23
CA ARG A 149 7.09 -2.07 5.92
C ARG A 149 7.15 -3.35 6.76
N THR A 150 7.63 -4.45 6.21
CA THR A 150 7.57 -5.76 6.90
C THR A 150 8.53 -5.85 8.08
N PHE A 151 9.76 -5.38 7.93
CA PHE A 151 10.79 -5.54 8.95
C PHE A 151 10.89 -4.35 9.89
N VAL A 152 10.79 -3.12 9.38
CA VAL A 152 10.96 -1.93 10.21
C VAL A 152 9.63 -1.52 10.82
N LEU A 153 8.58 -1.39 10.00
CA LEU A 153 7.29 -0.93 10.50
C LEU A 153 6.59 -2.03 11.27
N TYR A 154 6.38 -3.21 10.68
CA TYR A 154 5.64 -4.28 11.35
C TYR A 154 6.43 -4.92 12.49
N VAL A 155 7.59 -5.54 12.21
CA VAL A 155 8.37 -6.21 13.27
C VAL A 155 8.97 -5.19 14.26
N GLY A 156 9.53 -4.09 13.76
CA GLY A 156 10.18 -3.07 14.59
C GLY A 156 9.21 -2.28 15.47
N LEU A 157 8.12 -1.72 14.90
CA LEU A 157 7.17 -0.96 15.73
C LEU A 157 6.41 -1.86 16.69
N ASN A 158 6.09 -3.10 16.33
CA ASN A 158 5.45 -4.04 17.25
C ASN A 158 6.36 -4.36 18.47
N GLU A 159 7.68 -4.49 18.26
CA GLU A 159 8.61 -4.69 19.38
C GLU A 159 8.75 -3.42 20.24
N ILE A 160 8.81 -2.24 19.62
CA ILE A 160 8.83 -0.96 20.35
C ILE A 160 7.55 -0.80 21.17
N GLU A 161 6.40 -1.03 20.54
CA GLU A 161 5.08 -1.00 21.17
C GLU A 161 5.01 -1.93 22.38
N ARG A 162 5.46 -3.18 22.22
CA ARG A 162 5.50 -4.16 23.31
C ARG A 162 6.40 -3.74 24.47
N ARG A 163 7.48 -3.00 24.19
CA ARG A 163 8.36 -2.45 25.24
C ARG A 163 7.73 -1.24 25.91
N LEU A 164 7.14 -0.33 25.13
CA LEU A 164 6.48 0.87 25.66
C LEU A 164 5.28 0.52 26.53
N VAL A 165 4.43 -0.42 26.10
CA VAL A 165 3.29 -0.88 26.90
C VAL A 165 3.75 -1.49 28.23
N ARG A 166 4.80 -2.32 28.22
CA ARG A 166 5.37 -2.88 29.46
C ARG A 166 5.90 -1.80 30.40
N VAL A 167 6.53 -0.76 29.87
CA VAL A 167 7.08 0.33 30.68
C VAL A 167 6.00 1.24 31.26
N PHE A 168 4.96 1.59 30.47
CA PHE A 168 3.96 2.56 30.87
C PHE A 168 2.74 1.97 31.59
N VAL A 169 2.35 0.75 31.27
CA VAL A 169 1.13 0.09 31.81
C VAL A 169 1.48 -0.99 32.84
N GLY A 170 2.74 -1.44 32.87
CA GLY A 170 3.20 -2.54 33.74
C GLY A 170 2.88 -3.93 33.16
N ASP A 171 3.51 -4.97 33.71
CA ASP A 171 3.25 -6.39 33.40
C ASP A 171 1.96 -6.84 34.12
N HIS A 172 0.83 -6.26 33.75
CA HIS A 172 -0.46 -6.81 34.17
C HIS A 172 -0.86 -7.90 33.18
N ASP A 173 -0.93 -9.13 33.69
CA ASP A 173 -1.55 -10.27 33.02
C ASP A 173 -3.03 -9.91 32.81
N HIS A 174 -3.33 -9.24 31.70
CA HIS A 174 -4.67 -8.75 31.42
C HIS A 174 -5.57 -9.96 31.14
N SER A 175 -6.22 -10.49 32.17
CA SER A 175 -7.29 -11.46 32.01
C SER A 175 -8.47 -10.77 31.33
N CYS A 176 -8.75 -11.12 30.07
CA CYS A 176 -9.94 -10.67 29.36
C CYS A 176 -10.95 -11.80 29.26
N TRP A 177 -12.22 -11.47 29.46
CA TRP A 177 -13.31 -12.44 29.49
C TRP A 177 -13.49 -13.19 28.16
N TYR A 178 -13.15 -12.55 27.04
CA TYR A 178 -13.26 -13.12 25.69
C TYR A 178 -12.05 -13.97 25.27
N ALA A 179 -11.00 -14.08 26.10
CA ALA A 179 -9.83 -14.90 25.78
C ALA A 179 -10.20 -16.35 25.40
N PRO A 180 -11.09 -17.05 26.14
CA PRO A 180 -11.46 -18.43 25.82
C PRO A 180 -12.16 -18.59 24.46
N LEU A 181 -12.78 -17.53 23.96
CA LEU A 181 -13.47 -17.50 22.66
C LEU A 181 -12.49 -17.33 21.48
N ARG A 182 -11.20 -17.09 21.73
CA ARG A 182 -10.18 -16.96 20.69
C ARG A 182 -9.41 -18.26 20.52
N ARG A 183 -9.06 -18.57 19.27
CA ARG A 183 -8.23 -19.74 18.91
C ARG A 183 -6.91 -19.81 19.71
N ASN A 184 -6.30 -18.67 19.99
CA ASN A 184 -5.01 -18.60 20.68
C ASN A 184 -5.15 -18.42 22.21
N LYS A 185 -6.39 -18.36 22.74
CA LYS A 185 -6.68 -18.13 24.17
C LYS A 185 -5.97 -16.93 24.79
N ARG A 186 -5.68 -15.90 23.98
CA ARG A 186 -4.95 -14.68 24.38
C ARG A 186 -5.83 -13.46 24.21
N CYS A 187 -5.61 -12.44 25.03
CA CYS A 187 -6.25 -11.14 24.86
C CYS A 187 -5.67 -10.39 23.66
N LEU A 188 -6.45 -9.45 23.12
CA LEU A 188 -5.90 -8.48 22.18
C LEU A 188 -5.06 -7.46 22.96
N PRO A 189 -3.95 -6.98 22.38
CA PRO A 189 -3.22 -5.87 22.98
C PRO A 189 -4.12 -4.62 23.03
N HIS A 190 -3.87 -3.73 23.99
CA HIS A 190 -4.63 -2.48 24.17
C HIS A 190 -4.50 -1.52 22.98
N PHE A 191 -3.39 -1.60 22.29
CA PHE A 191 -3.13 -0.90 21.04
C PHE A 191 -2.59 -1.95 20.06
N ASP A 192 -2.93 -1.79 18.79
CA ASP A 192 -2.31 -2.51 17.68
C ASP A 192 -2.18 -1.49 16.56
N HIS A 193 -0.95 -0.98 16.35
CA HIS A 193 -0.73 -0.04 15.26
C HIS A 193 -1.22 -0.71 13.97
N SER A 194 -2.22 -0.12 13.31
CA SER A 194 -3.04 -0.83 12.31
C SER A 194 -2.21 -1.31 11.11
N ASP A 195 -1.61 -2.49 11.24
CA ASP A 195 -0.59 -2.99 10.32
C ASP A 195 -1.18 -3.25 8.92
N HIS A 196 -2.47 -3.58 8.88
CA HIS A 196 -3.23 -3.72 7.64
C HIS A 196 -3.49 -2.36 6.97
N VAL A 197 -3.79 -1.29 7.72
CA VAL A 197 -3.89 0.06 7.15
C VAL A 197 -2.54 0.49 6.58
N VAL A 198 -1.45 0.30 7.33
CA VAL A 198 -0.09 0.61 6.84
C VAL A 198 0.22 -0.21 5.58
N LEU A 199 -0.12 -1.50 5.54
CA LEU A 199 0.06 -2.37 4.37
C LEU A 199 -0.68 -1.86 3.14
N LEU A 200 -1.98 -1.58 3.27
CA LEU A 200 -2.80 -1.17 2.13
C LEU A 200 -2.32 0.18 1.57
N ILE A 201 -1.91 1.11 2.42
CA ILE A 201 -1.36 2.39 1.98
C ILE A 201 0.02 2.19 1.34
N SER A 202 0.94 1.47 2.00
CA SER A 202 2.33 1.38 1.58
C SER A 202 2.57 0.42 0.41
N HIS A 203 1.97 -0.77 0.43
CA HIS A 203 2.15 -1.76 -0.63
C HIS A 203 1.26 -1.43 -1.82
N TYR A 204 -0.02 -1.14 -1.60
CA TYR A 204 -0.96 -1.04 -2.71
C TYR A 204 -1.03 0.39 -3.24
N LEU A 205 -1.43 1.36 -2.41
CA LEU A 205 -1.67 2.73 -2.89
C LEU A 205 -0.38 3.45 -3.32
N ALA A 206 0.67 3.40 -2.50
CA ALA A 206 1.92 4.11 -2.80
C ALA A 206 2.59 3.58 -4.08
N ILE A 207 2.68 2.25 -4.24
CA ILE A 207 3.22 1.61 -5.44
C ILE A 207 2.34 1.96 -6.66
N SER A 208 1.01 1.86 -6.55
CA SER A 208 0.09 2.22 -7.64
C SER A 208 0.25 3.67 -8.10
N ILE A 209 0.39 4.62 -7.17
CA ILE A 209 0.57 6.04 -7.50
C ILE A 209 1.90 6.28 -8.20
N PHE A 210 2.98 5.67 -7.71
CA PHE A 210 4.29 5.83 -8.34
C PHE A 210 4.38 5.14 -9.70
N GLU A 211 3.77 3.96 -9.87
CA GLU A 211 3.72 3.29 -11.16
C GLU A 211 2.87 4.07 -12.17
N TRP A 212 1.74 4.65 -11.72
CA TRP A 212 0.94 5.55 -12.55
C TRP A 212 1.76 6.74 -13.06
N PHE A 213 2.51 7.38 -12.16
CA PHE A 213 3.41 8.47 -12.49
C PHE A 213 4.49 8.05 -13.49
N ALA A 214 5.17 6.92 -13.23
CA ALA A 214 6.20 6.42 -14.11
C ALA A 214 5.64 6.12 -15.51
N LEU A 215 4.52 5.40 -15.62
CA LEU A 215 3.86 5.13 -16.90
C LEU A 215 3.45 6.41 -17.65
N SER A 216 3.08 7.47 -16.93
CA SER A 216 2.67 8.73 -17.53
C SER A 216 3.86 9.48 -18.16
N ILE A 217 5.05 9.41 -17.55
CA ILE A 217 6.29 9.97 -18.13
C ILE A 217 6.80 9.12 -19.30
N GLU A 218 6.82 7.79 -19.12
CA GLU A 218 7.46 6.88 -20.08
C GLU A 218 6.69 6.76 -21.40
N SER A 219 5.37 6.90 -21.34
CA SER A 219 4.48 6.79 -22.49
C SER A 219 3.52 7.97 -22.49
N PRO A 220 3.92 9.16 -22.96
CA PRO A 220 3.05 10.33 -22.96
C PRO A 220 1.81 10.11 -23.85
N MET A 221 1.96 9.35 -24.94
CA MET A 221 0.87 8.99 -25.85
C MET A 221 -0.03 7.88 -25.27
N ARG A 222 -1.29 7.86 -25.73
CA ARG A 222 -2.25 6.80 -25.40
C ARG A 222 -1.95 5.56 -26.22
N THR A 223 -1.32 4.57 -25.60
CA THR A 223 -1.15 3.24 -26.19
C THR A 223 -2.07 2.24 -25.50
N VAL A 224 -2.47 1.17 -26.21
CA VAL A 224 -3.30 0.10 -25.62
C VAL A 224 -2.62 -0.48 -24.38
N LYS A 225 -1.30 -0.73 -24.45
CA LYS A 225 -0.49 -1.16 -23.30
C LYS A 225 -0.65 -0.24 -22.10
N LYS A 226 -0.50 1.08 -22.30
CA LYS A 226 -0.63 2.07 -21.22
C LYS A 226 -2.03 2.04 -20.63
N ILE A 227 -3.07 2.01 -21.46
CA ILE A 227 -4.47 2.00 -20.99
C ILE A 227 -4.73 0.75 -20.14
N VAL A 228 -4.32 -0.43 -20.61
CA VAL A 228 -4.51 -1.69 -19.87
C VAL A 228 -3.78 -1.65 -18.52
N LEU A 229 -2.52 -1.20 -18.48
CA LEU A 229 -1.77 -1.07 -17.24
C LEU A 229 -2.39 -0.04 -16.29
N GLN A 230 -2.87 1.09 -16.81
CA GLN A 230 -3.57 2.11 -16.02
C GLN A 230 -4.88 1.59 -15.43
N CYS A 231 -5.70 0.89 -16.22
CA CYS A 231 -6.92 0.24 -15.73
C CYS A 231 -6.60 -0.78 -14.63
N TRP A 232 -5.52 -1.55 -14.79
CA TRP A 232 -5.09 -2.52 -13.80
C TRP A 232 -4.61 -1.85 -12.50
N ILE A 233 -3.83 -0.77 -12.58
CA ILE A 233 -3.41 0.02 -11.42
C ILE A 233 -4.61 0.61 -10.68
N LEU A 234 -5.61 1.13 -11.41
CA LEU A 234 -6.84 1.65 -10.83
C LEU A 234 -7.66 0.56 -10.14
N LEU A 235 -7.75 -0.63 -10.74
CA LEU A 235 -8.42 -1.77 -10.11
C LEU A 235 -7.75 -2.15 -8.78
N ILE A 236 -6.42 -2.24 -8.76
CA ILE A 236 -5.65 -2.52 -7.54
C ILE A 236 -5.88 -1.43 -6.49
N ALA A 237 -5.83 -0.16 -6.88
CA ALA A 237 -6.05 0.96 -5.96
C ALA A 237 -7.47 0.99 -5.41
N PHE A 238 -8.47 0.68 -6.24
CA PHE A 238 -9.87 0.58 -5.84
C PHE A 238 -10.08 -0.55 -4.82
N ILE A 239 -9.57 -1.75 -5.12
CA ILE A 239 -9.64 -2.90 -4.22
C ILE A 239 -8.95 -2.58 -2.88
N ALA A 240 -7.77 -1.97 -2.91
CA ALA A 240 -7.06 -1.58 -1.70
C ALA A 240 -7.83 -0.53 -0.88
N THR A 241 -8.44 0.45 -1.54
CA THR A 241 -9.27 1.47 -0.86
C THR A 241 -10.53 0.87 -0.25
N TYR A 242 -11.17 -0.06 -0.96
CA TYR A 242 -12.32 -0.81 -0.47
C TYR A 242 -11.96 -1.61 0.78
N THR A 243 -10.88 -2.39 0.73
CA THR A 243 -10.40 -3.15 1.89
C THR A 243 -9.96 -2.24 3.03
N LEU A 244 -9.34 -1.10 2.73
CA LEU A 244 -8.92 -0.11 3.72
C LEU A 244 -10.12 0.47 4.47
N PHE A 245 -11.21 0.79 3.76
CA PHE A 245 -12.44 1.28 4.36
C PHE A 245 -12.96 0.31 5.43
N PHE A 246 -13.10 -0.98 5.09
CA PHE A 246 -13.61 -1.97 6.04
C PHE A 246 -12.62 -2.27 7.16
N THR A 247 -11.33 -2.28 6.85
CA THR A 247 -10.27 -2.47 7.84
C THR A 247 -10.29 -1.37 8.89
N ALA A 248 -10.34 -0.12 8.45
CA ALA A 248 -10.41 1.04 9.32
C ALA A 248 -11.75 1.13 10.06
N SER A 249 -12.85 0.68 9.47
CA SER A 249 -14.18 0.74 10.09
C SER A 249 -14.37 -0.28 11.20
N PHE A 250 -13.83 -1.50 11.05
CA PHE A 250 -14.26 -2.62 11.90
C PHE A 250 -13.13 -3.30 12.67
N PHE A 251 -11.87 -3.17 12.27
CA PHE A 251 -10.79 -3.96 12.88
C PHE A 251 -9.83 -3.14 13.73
N HIS A 252 -9.92 -1.81 13.68
CA HIS A 252 -9.01 -0.92 14.38
C HIS A 252 -9.73 0.26 15.03
N SER A 253 -9.18 0.75 16.13
CA SER A 253 -9.68 1.95 16.80
C SER A 253 -9.31 3.22 16.03
N ALA A 254 -10.00 4.32 16.33
CA ALA A 254 -9.71 5.63 15.74
C ALA A 254 -8.23 6.05 15.89
N MET A 255 -7.66 5.84 17.09
CA MET A 255 -6.28 6.19 17.37
C MET A 255 -5.31 5.27 16.59
N GLU A 256 -5.60 3.97 16.53
CA GLU A 256 -4.80 3.01 15.75
C GLU A 256 -4.76 3.40 14.27
N ASN A 257 -5.90 3.81 13.71
CA ASN A 257 -6.02 4.26 12.32
C ASN A 257 -5.25 5.55 12.05
N ILE A 258 -5.35 6.55 12.93
CA ILE A 258 -4.64 7.84 12.79
C ILE A 258 -3.13 7.62 12.86
N VAL A 259 -2.65 6.85 13.84
CA VAL A 259 -1.23 6.53 13.98
C VAL A 259 -0.73 5.76 12.77
N ALA A 260 -1.48 4.75 12.29
CA ALA A 260 -1.13 4.00 11.09
C ALA A 260 -1.05 4.90 9.85
N LEU A 261 -2.00 5.82 9.68
CA LEU A 261 -1.95 6.81 8.60
C LEU A 261 -0.69 7.66 8.71
N LEU A 262 -0.38 8.23 9.87
CA LEU A 262 0.82 9.06 10.07
C LEU A 262 2.11 8.29 9.76
N VAL A 263 2.22 7.04 10.25
CA VAL A 263 3.36 6.16 9.97
C VAL A 263 3.49 5.91 8.47
N ALA A 264 2.41 5.52 7.79
CA ALA A 264 2.43 5.29 6.34
C ALA A 264 2.80 6.57 5.55
N GLN A 265 2.33 7.74 6.01
CA GLN A 265 2.63 9.01 5.37
C GLN A 265 4.10 9.39 5.50
N VAL A 266 4.63 9.40 6.73
CA VAL A 266 6.01 9.83 7.01
C VAL A 266 7.04 8.85 6.46
N CYS A 267 6.79 7.55 6.61
CA CYS A 267 7.77 6.53 6.30
C CYS A 267 7.78 6.09 4.84
N ILE A 268 6.66 6.23 4.11
CA ILE A 268 6.52 5.68 2.75
C ILE A 268 6.05 6.76 1.75
N MET A 269 4.87 7.34 1.97
CA MET A 269 4.27 8.26 0.97
C MET A 269 5.11 9.52 0.76
N LEU A 270 5.60 10.15 1.83
CA LEU A 270 6.42 11.36 1.75
C LEU A 270 7.77 11.10 1.06
N PRO A 271 8.57 10.08 1.44
CA PRO A 271 9.79 9.75 0.69
C PRO A 271 9.54 9.46 -0.79
N LEU A 272 8.47 8.74 -1.11
CA LEU A 272 8.13 8.41 -2.50
C LEU A 272 7.69 9.66 -3.29
N TYR A 273 6.94 10.56 -2.65
CA TYR A 273 6.63 11.88 -3.19
C TYR A 273 7.90 12.69 -3.46
N LEU A 274 8.81 12.78 -2.48
CA LEU A 274 10.08 13.50 -2.64
C LEU A 274 10.94 12.92 -3.77
N LEU A 275 10.92 11.59 -3.94
CA LEU A 275 11.55 10.91 -5.07
C LEU A 275 10.90 11.28 -6.40
N SER A 276 9.56 11.31 -6.48
CA SER A 276 8.82 11.72 -7.70
C SER A 276 9.15 13.17 -8.11
N GLN A 277 9.44 14.02 -7.14
CA GLN A 277 9.84 15.42 -7.35
C GLN A 277 11.35 15.61 -7.62
N ASP A 278 12.14 14.52 -7.64
CA ASP A 278 13.60 14.55 -7.78
C ASP A 278 14.30 15.39 -6.69
N ARG A 279 13.72 15.48 -5.49
CA ARG A 279 14.28 16.24 -4.35
C ARG A 279 15.54 15.60 -3.78
N PHE A 280 15.76 14.31 -4.07
CA PHE A 280 16.99 13.58 -3.74
C PHE A 280 18.07 13.70 -4.82
N ALA A 281 18.03 14.69 -5.72
CA ALA A 281 19.01 14.86 -6.79
C ALA A 281 20.49 14.83 -6.32
N LYS A 282 20.76 15.25 -5.08
CA LYS A 282 22.10 15.21 -4.46
C LYS A 282 22.58 13.79 -4.15
N VAL A 283 21.66 12.85 -3.92
CA VAL A 283 21.97 11.45 -3.62
C VAL A 283 21.97 10.66 -4.93
N LYS A 284 23.16 10.29 -5.42
CA LYS A 284 23.33 9.63 -6.72
C LYS A 284 22.43 8.40 -6.90
N ALA A 285 22.20 7.59 -5.86
CA ALA A 285 21.37 6.40 -5.98
C ALA A 285 19.86 6.69 -6.10
N LEU A 286 19.39 7.87 -5.67
CA LEU A 286 17.98 8.23 -5.53
C LEU A 286 17.52 9.29 -6.53
N GLN A 287 18.27 9.49 -7.62
CA GLN A 287 17.85 10.41 -8.68
C GLN A 287 16.70 9.80 -9.48
N LEU A 288 15.71 10.62 -9.84
CA LEU A 288 14.50 10.17 -10.54
C LEU A 288 14.82 9.43 -11.86
N LYS A 289 15.87 9.87 -12.57
CA LYS A 289 16.33 9.28 -13.85
C LYS A 289 16.68 7.80 -13.78
N TYR A 290 16.85 7.25 -12.57
CA TYR A 290 17.15 5.84 -12.36
C TYR A 290 15.92 4.96 -12.16
N PHE A 291 14.76 5.58 -11.95
CA PHE A 291 13.50 4.89 -11.70
C PHE A 291 12.48 5.10 -12.82
N VAL A 292 12.68 6.09 -13.69
CA VAL A 292 11.77 6.42 -14.80
C VAL A 292 12.56 6.58 -16.09
N LEU A 293 12.04 6.01 -17.19
CA LEU A 293 12.65 6.16 -18.50
C LEU A 293 12.43 7.55 -19.09
N PRO A 294 13.36 8.05 -19.92
CA PRO A 294 13.11 9.25 -20.71
C PRO A 294 11.85 9.06 -21.56
N PRO A 295 11.04 10.12 -21.76
CA PRO A 295 9.90 10.06 -22.66
C PRO A 295 10.38 9.61 -24.04
N VAL A 296 9.69 8.64 -24.65
CA VAL A 296 9.99 8.25 -26.03
C VAL A 296 9.70 9.45 -26.92
N ASP A 297 10.68 9.87 -27.72
CA ASP A 297 10.45 10.92 -28.73
C ASP A 297 9.40 10.42 -29.72
N GLY A 298 8.21 11.01 -29.67
CA GLY A 298 7.07 10.66 -30.54
C GLY A 298 7.32 10.88 -32.05
N LEU A 299 8.53 11.31 -32.43
CA LEU A 299 8.98 11.47 -33.81
C LEU A 299 9.56 10.19 -34.43
N LYS A 300 9.69 9.10 -33.65
CA LYS A 300 9.96 7.76 -34.19
C LYS A 300 8.76 6.85 -33.91
N ALA A 301 7.61 7.22 -34.45
CA ALA A 301 6.54 6.26 -34.68
C ALA A 301 6.91 5.50 -35.97
N GLU A 302 7.40 4.27 -35.81
CA GLU A 302 7.14 3.22 -36.81
C GLU A 302 5.72 2.71 -36.61
#